data_AF-A0A1B8DC03-F1
#
_entry.id   AF-A0A1B8DC03-F1
#
_cell.length_a   1.000
_cell.length_b   1.000
_cell.length_c   1.000
_cell.angle_alpha   90.00
_cell.angle_beta   90.00
_cell.angle_gamma   90.00
#
_symmetry.space_group_name_H-M   'P 1'
#
loop_
_entity.id
_entity.type
_entity.pdbx_description
1 polymer ?
#
loop_
_entity_poly.entity_id
_entity_poly.type
_entity_poly.pdbx_seq_one_letter_code
_entity_poly.pdbx_strand_id
1 'polypeptide(L)'
;MSDADMGGFTKANLDWNPPDVSSSSKSTNNSRGYARFHGNISIDLPANKPQIQRTGYAAWRTRDRPPTIFGKSLWDIDPYTYLAMRIKSDGRKYFVNLQTESIVPSDIHQHRVYARKPGEWETVLIKWNDFVRTNHGTVMEPQTELMRQKVRTIGIGLIDRVPGKFDISVESIWATNNATMDDSIEDGGLEEGQLKSKHGANIRWNGSKPL
;
A
#
# COMPACT_ATOMS: atom_id res chain seq x y z
N MET A 1 1.96 -4.95 -11.38
CA MET A 1 2.16 -6.38 -11.08
C MET A 1 0.82 -6.95 -10.67
N SER A 2 0.48 -8.12 -11.14
CA SER A 2 -0.74 -8.84 -10.73
C SER A 2 -0.51 -10.35 -10.86
N ASP A 3 -1.46 -11.15 -10.39
CA ASP A 3 -1.38 -12.60 -10.59
C ASP A 3 -1.28 -13.01 -12.08
N ALA A 4 -1.71 -12.15 -13.01
CA ALA A 4 -1.55 -12.35 -14.45
C ALA A 4 -0.09 -12.58 -14.87
N ASP A 5 0.88 -12.01 -14.17
CA ASP A 5 2.31 -12.23 -14.42
C ASP A 5 2.71 -13.70 -14.18
N MET A 6 1.93 -14.43 -13.37
CA MET A 6 2.09 -15.86 -13.11
C MET A 6 1.10 -16.73 -13.91
N GLY A 7 0.15 -16.12 -14.62
CA GLY A 7 -0.92 -16.79 -15.37
C GLY A 7 -2.29 -16.79 -14.69
N GLY A 8 -2.49 -15.95 -13.66
CA GLY A 8 -3.82 -15.61 -13.15
C GLY A 8 -4.63 -14.74 -14.12
N PHE A 9 -5.83 -14.38 -13.70
CA PHE A 9 -6.79 -13.66 -14.56
C PHE A 9 -7.12 -12.25 -14.05
N THR A 10 -6.42 -11.76 -13.02
CA THR A 10 -6.59 -10.38 -12.54
C THR A 10 -6.08 -9.40 -13.60
N LYS A 11 -6.89 -8.38 -13.89
CA LYS A 11 -6.50 -7.25 -14.75
C LYS A 11 -6.20 -6.05 -13.89
N ALA A 12 -5.08 -5.37 -14.13
CA ALA A 12 -4.64 -4.22 -13.34
C ALA A 12 -3.91 -3.21 -14.22
N ASN A 13 -4.30 -1.94 -14.10
CA ASN A 13 -3.76 -0.82 -14.86
C ASN A 13 -3.32 0.30 -13.91
N LEU A 14 -2.30 1.06 -14.31
CA LEU A 14 -1.83 2.24 -13.59
C LEU A 14 -1.67 3.39 -14.58
N ASP A 15 -2.61 4.32 -14.54
CA ASP A 15 -2.69 5.43 -15.49
C ASP A 15 -2.33 6.76 -14.81
N TRP A 16 -1.65 7.65 -15.53
CA TRP A 16 -1.40 9.03 -15.08
C TRP A 16 -2.48 9.96 -15.63
N ASN A 17 -3.14 10.72 -14.75
CA ASN A 17 -4.09 11.76 -15.10
C ASN A 17 -3.46 13.13 -14.81
N PRO A 18 -3.13 13.95 -15.82
CA PRO A 18 -2.50 15.25 -15.60
C PRO A 18 -3.46 16.25 -14.94
N PRO A 19 -2.94 17.34 -14.32
CA PRO A 19 -3.78 18.41 -13.78
C PRO A 19 -4.57 19.14 -14.86
N ASP A 20 -5.76 19.64 -14.51
CA ASP A 20 -6.57 20.48 -15.38
C ASP A 20 -5.94 21.87 -15.54
N VAL A 21 -5.66 22.27 -16.78
CA VAL A 21 -5.00 23.55 -17.13
C VAL A 21 -5.98 24.66 -17.53
N SER A 22 -7.30 24.49 -17.35
CA SER A 22 -8.29 25.46 -17.83
C SER A 22 -8.41 26.69 -16.92
N SER A 23 -8.12 27.87 -17.50
CA SER A 23 -8.16 29.19 -16.88
C SER A 23 -9.57 29.80 -16.73
N SER A 24 -10.64 28.99 -16.74
CA SER A 24 -12.02 29.51 -16.69
C SER A 24 -12.93 28.62 -15.84
N SER A 25 -13.04 29.02 -14.57
CA SER A 25 -14.19 28.88 -13.66
C SER A 25 -14.99 27.55 -13.60
N LYS A 26 -14.96 26.95 -12.40
CA LYS A 26 -16.05 26.23 -11.68
C LYS A 26 -16.10 24.69 -11.65
N SER A 27 -14.98 23.97 -11.81
CA SER A 27 -14.77 22.72 -11.07
C SER A 27 -13.30 22.31 -10.99
N THR A 28 -12.56 22.78 -9.99
CA THR A 28 -11.16 22.37 -9.74
C THR A 28 -11.11 21.02 -9.05
N ASN A 29 -11.54 19.95 -9.72
CA ASN A 29 -11.51 18.60 -9.14
C ASN A 29 -10.13 17.93 -9.26
N ASN A 30 -9.22 18.44 -10.12
CA ASN A 30 -7.89 17.86 -10.34
C ASN A 30 -6.81 18.93 -10.61
N SER A 31 -6.36 19.63 -9.56
CA SER A 31 -5.36 20.72 -9.70
C SER A 31 -3.90 20.25 -9.72
N ARG A 32 -3.59 19.01 -9.28
CA ARG A 32 -2.22 18.49 -9.15
C ARG A 32 -1.89 17.29 -10.05
N GLY A 33 -2.90 16.69 -10.69
CA GLY A 33 -2.76 15.41 -11.35
C GLY A 33 -2.69 14.26 -10.35
N TYR A 34 -3.00 13.05 -10.80
CA TYR A 34 -3.00 11.87 -9.95
C TYR A 34 -2.76 10.59 -10.74
N ALA A 35 -2.22 9.57 -10.07
CA ALA A 35 -2.15 8.21 -10.60
C ALA A 35 -3.43 7.45 -10.25
N ARG A 36 -4.04 6.76 -11.22
CA ARG A 36 -5.20 5.90 -11.03
C ARG A 36 -4.82 4.43 -11.18
N PHE A 37 -4.96 3.67 -10.11
CA PHE A 37 -4.75 2.24 -10.08
C PHE A 37 -6.11 1.54 -10.08
N HIS A 38 -6.43 0.84 -11.17
CA HIS A 38 -7.76 0.24 -11.35
C HIS A 38 -7.71 -1.08 -12.11
N GLY A 39 -8.79 -1.85 -12.03
CA GLY A 39 -8.88 -3.13 -12.70
C GLY A 39 -10.01 -4.03 -12.22
N ASN A 40 -9.81 -5.33 -12.36
CA ASN A 40 -10.76 -6.37 -11.95
C ASN A 40 -10.02 -7.58 -11.38
N ILE A 41 -10.26 -7.90 -10.11
CA ILE A 41 -9.72 -9.07 -9.42
C ILE A 41 -10.44 -10.34 -9.89
N SER A 42 -9.69 -11.39 -10.20
CA SER A 42 -10.20 -12.76 -10.34
C SER A 42 -9.45 -13.69 -9.38
N ILE A 43 -10.18 -14.64 -8.79
CA ILE A 43 -9.63 -15.70 -7.94
C ILE A 43 -9.60 -17.05 -8.64
N ASP A 44 -9.89 -17.08 -9.94
CA ASP A 44 -9.88 -18.31 -10.72
C ASP A 44 -8.45 -18.84 -10.81
N LEU A 45 -8.32 -20.16 -10.69
CA LEU A 45 -7.03 -20.83 -10.81
C LEU A 45 -6.83 -21.28 -12.26
N PRO A 46 -5.65 -21.06 -12.86
CA PRO A 46 -5.37 -21.51 -14.21
C PRO A 46 -5.34 -23.04 -14.27
N ALA A 47 -6.26 -23.63 -15.05
CA ALA A 47 -6.39 -25.09 -15.19
C ALA A 47 -5.09 -25.79 -15.61
N ASN A 48 -4.26 -25.10 -16.39
CA ASN A 48 -3.03 -25.66 -16.95
C ASN A 48 -1.79 -25.47 -16.06
N LYS A 49 -1.93 -24.90 -14.85
CA LYS A 49 -0.81 -24.62 -13.93
C LYS A 49 -1.17 -24.96 -12.47
N PRO A 50 -1.21 -26.25 -12.11
CA PRO A 50 -1.63 -26.71 -10.77
C PRO A 50 -0.73 -26.24 -9.62
N GLN A 51 0.51 -25.81 -9.92
CA GLN A 51 1.41 -25.21 -8.94
C GLN A 51 0.91 -23.85 -8.42
N ILE A 52 0.00 -23.19 -9.12
CA ILE A 52 -0.58 -21.91 -8.71
C ILE A 52 -1.79 -22.20 -7.82
N GLN A 53 -1.58 -22.11 -6.51
CA GLN A 53 -2.62 -22.36 -5.51
C GLN A 53 -3.33 -21.07 -5.05
N ARG A 54 -2.78 -19.90 -5.37
CA ARG A 54 -3.30 -18.61 -4.91
C ARG A 54 -3.22 -17.55 -6.01
N THR A 55 -4.39 -17.03 -6.39
CA THR A 55 -4.61 -15.86 -7.25
C THR A 55 -5.49 -14.83 -6.51
N GLY A 56 -5.77 -13.70 -7.15
CA GLY A 56 -6.61 -12.62 -6.63
C GLY A 56 -5.83 -11.44 -6.07
N TYR A 57 -4.75 -11.03 -6.75
CA TYR A 57 -3.99 -9.84 -6.32
C TYR A 57 -3.58 -8.93 -7.47
N ALA A 58 -3.47 -7.64 -7.13
CA ALA A 58 -2.92 -6.60 -7.99
C ALA A 58 -2.13 -5.60 -7.13
N ALA A 59 -0.98 -5.14 -7.61
CA ALA A 59 -0.18 -4.15 -6.91
C ALA A 59 0.73 -3.35 -7.86
N TRP A 60 1.15 -2.18 -7.39
CA TRP A 60 2.22 -1.40 -7.99
C TRP A 60 3.19 -0.95 -6.91
N ARG A 61 4.40 -0.57 -7.31
CA ARG A 61 5.38 0.11 -6.46
C ARG A 61 6.18 1.10 -7.26
N THR A 62 6.70 2.10 -6.59
CA THR A 62 7.69 3.05 -7.13
C THR A 62 8.94 2.31 -7.62
N ARG A 63 9.62 2.90 -8.61
CA ARG A 63 10.93 2.43 -9.04
C ARG A 63 11.97 2.74 -7.96
N ASP A 64 13.01 1.91 -7.88
CA ASP A 64 14.18 2.25 -7.08
C ASP A 64 14.77 3.58 -7.55
N ARG A 65 15.27 4.38 -6.59
CA ARG A 65 15.99 5.61 -6.93
C ARG A 65 17.28 5.25 -7.69
N PRO A 66 17.67 6.03 -8.70
CA PRO A 66 18.94 5.82 -9.39
C PRO A 66 20.11 5.83 -8.38
N PRO A 67 21.10 4.94 -8.55
CA PRO A 67 22.26 4.91 -7.68
C PRO A 67 23.10 6.19 -7.85
N THR A 68 23.85 6.53 -6.82
CA THR A 68 24.88 7.59 -6.85
C THR A 68 26.27 6.95 -6.87
N ILE A 69 27.31 7.77 -7.00
CA ILE A 69 28.70 7.32 -6.83
C ILE A 69 28.99 6.76 -5.43
N PHE A 70 28.13 7.05 -4.44
CA PHE A 70 28.22 6.55 -3.07
C PHE A 70 27.34 5.32 -2.81
N GLY A 71 26.77 4.72 -3.86
CA GLY A 71 25.95 3.51 -3.77
C GLY A 71 24.46 3.76 -3.97
N LYS A 72 23.62 2.90 -3.37
CA LYS A 72 22.17 2.95 -3.54
C LYS A 72 21.59 4.24 -2.96
N SER A 73 20.69 4.86 -3.70
CA SER A 73 19.87 5.97 -3.19
C SER A 73 18.68 5.43 -2.42
N LEU A 74 18.58 5.75 -1.14
CA LEU A 74 17.47 5.34 -0.26
C LEU A 74 16.78 6.59 0.30
N TRP A 75 15.54 6.41 0.76
CA TRP A 75 14.82 7.45 1.48
C TRP A 75 15.08 7.30 2.98
N ASP A 76 15.45 8.42 3.61
CA ASP A 76 15.48 8.55 5.06
C ASP A 76 14.20 9.23 5.54
N ILE A 77 13.33 8.44 6.15
CA ILE A 77 12.06 8.90 6.74
C ILE A 77 12.13 8.96 8.27
N ASP A 78 13.29 8.70 8.86
CA ASP A 78 13.47 8.69 10.32
C ASP A 78 13.02 9.99 11.01
N PRO A 79 13.23 11.19 10.43
CA PRO A 79 12.79 12.45 11.03
C PRO A 79 11.26 12.66 11.05
N TYR A 80 10.48 11.78 10.42
CA TYR A 80 9.05 11.94 10.24
C TYR A 80 8.26 10.89 11.01
N THR A 81 7.11 11.29 11.54
CA THR A 81 6.24 10.42 12.34
C THR A 81 5.25 9.64 11.48
N TYR A 82 4.78 10.27 10.40
CA TYR A 82 3.70 9.74 9.56
C TYR A 82 4.11 9.60 8.10
N LEU A 83 3.58 8.55 7.49
CA LEU A 83 3.29 8.51 6.06
C LEU A 83 1.94 9.20 5.83
N ALA A 84 1.92 10.15 4.91
CA ALA A 84 0.71 10.80 4.45
C ALA A 84 0.43 10.46 3.00
N MET A 85 -0.84 10.20 2.68
CA MET A 85 -1.28 9.93 1.31
C MET A 85 -2.60 10.62 1.02
N ARG A 86 -2.65 11.37 -0.08
CA ARG A 86 -3.89 11.95 -0.61
C ARG A 86 -4.50 10.97 -1.60
N ILE A 87 -5.61 10.35 -1.24
CA ILE A 87 -6.20 9.25 -2.00
C ILE A 87 -7.69 9.45 -2.24
N LYS A 88 -8.20 8.81 -3.30
CA LYS A 88 -9.63 8.59 -3.53
C LYS A 88 -9.84 7.11 -3.78
N SER A 89 -10.49 6.43 -2.84
CA SER A 89 -10.65 4.98 -2.83
C SER A 89 -12.09 4.57 -3.14
N ASP A 90 -12.29 3.44 -3.80
CA ASP A 90 -13.59 2.78 -3.96
C ASP A 90 -14.09 2.06 -2.69
N GLY A 91 -13.34 2.13 -1.59
CA GLY A 91 -13.67 1.49 -0.31
C GLY A 91 -13.20 0.05 -0.18
N ARG A 92 -12.45 -0.49 -1.16
CA ARG A 92 -11.78 -1.78 -1.02
C ARG A 92 -10.64 -1.75 0.00
N LYS A 93 -10.23 -2.94 0.44
CA LYS A 93 -9.17 -3.14 1.44
C LYS A 93 -7.78 -3.10 0.79
N TYR A 94 -7.30 -1.90 0.47
CA TYR A 94 -5.94 -1.71 -0.02
C TYR A 94 -4.91 -1.79 1.10
N PHE A 95 -3.67 -2.10 0.73
CA PHE A 95 -2.51 -2.12 1.61
C PHE A 95 -1.41 -1.26 1.03
N VAL A 96 -0.78 -0.44 1.86
CA VAL A 96 0.50 0.19 1.57
C VAL A 96 1.61 -0.82 1.85
N ASN A 97 2.52 -0.95 0.90
CA ASN A 97 3.67 -1.82 0.97
C ASN A 97 4.95 -0.98 0.92
N LEU A 98 5.81 -1.15 1.93
CA LEU A 98 7.14 -0.55 2.00
C LEU A 98 8.20 -1.64 1.87
N GLN A 99 9.15 -1.43 0.97
CA GLN A 99 10.36 -2.23 0.89
C GLN A 99 11.52 -1.42 1.46
N THR A 100 12.24 -1.99 2.41
CA THR A 100 13.49 -1.44 2.95
C THR A 100 14.68 -2.26 2.48
N GLU A 101 15.89 -1.71 2.60
CA GLU A 101 17.11 -2.51 2.49
C GLU A 101 17.29 -3.34 3.78
N SER A 102 16.62 -4.49 3.82
CA SER A 102 16.73 -5.50 4.88
C SER A 102 17.73 -6.59 4.51
N ILE A 103 18.20 -7.35 5.52
CA ILE A 103 18.99 -8.58 5.33
C ILE A 103 18.22 -9.58 4.46
N VAL A 104 16.89 -9.60 4.55
CA VAL A 104 16.02 -10.44 3.73
C VAL A 104 15.33 -9.56 2.69
N PRO A 105 15.75 -9.58 1.41
CA PRO A 105 15.22 -8.67 0.40
C PRO A 105 13.73 -8.84 0.08
N SER A 106 13.16 -10.01 0.42
CA SER A 106 11.74 -10.32 0.24
C SER A 106 10.84 -9.78 1.35
N ASP A 107 11.41 -9.14 2.38
CA ASP A 107 10.61 -8.49 3.41
C ASP A 107 9.84 -7.30 2.84
N ILE A 108 8.56 -7.23 3.22
CA ILE A 108 7.69 -6.11 2.93
C ILE A 108 7.06 -5.68 4.24
N HIS A 109 7.05 -4.39 4.51
CA HIS A 109 6.31 -3.83 5.63
C HIS A 109 4.97 -3.37 5.10
N GLN A 110 3.88 -3.87 5.67
CA GLN A 110 2.52 -3.65 5.17
C GLN A 110 1.66 -2.95 6.21
N HIS A 111 0.82 -2.02 5.75
CA HIS A 111 -0.26 -1.44 6.54
C HIS A 111 -1.52 -1.38 5.69
N ARG A 112 -2.68 -1.62 6.31
CA ARG A 112 -3.97 -1.48 5.62
C ARG A 112 -4.34 0.00 5.47
N VAL A 113 -4.90 0.37 4.33
CA VAL A 113 -5.47 1.70 4.13
C VAL A 113 -6.92 1.70 4.59
N TYR A 114 -7.29 2.65 5.44
CA TYR A 114 -8.63 2.89 5.95
C TYR A 114 -9.20 4.18 5.34
N ALA A 115 -9.79 4.04 4.15
CA ALA A 115 -10.54 5.12 3.52
C ALA A 115 -11.86 5.35 4.27
N ARG A 116 -12.04 6.54 4.87
CA ARG A 116 -13.27 6.93 5.58
C ARG A 116 -14.30 7.56 4.66
N LYS A 117 -13.90 8.04 3.49
CA LYS A 117 -14.78 8.70 2.50
C LYS A 117 -14.65 8.04 1.12
N PRO A 118 -15.18 6.81 0.93
CA PRO A 118 -15.15 6.15 -0.37
C PRO A 118 -15.76 7.03 -1.47
N GLY A 119 -15.07 7.11 -2.61
CA GLY A 119 -15.47 7.94 -3.75
C GLY A 119 -15.08 9.42 -3.65
N GLU A 120 -14.59 9.87 -2.50
CA GLU A 120 -14.11 11.23 -2.28
C GLU A 120 -12.60 11.25 -2.05
N TRP A 121 -12.00 12.41 -2.25
CA TRP A 121 -10.59 12.60 -1.92
C TRP A 121 -10.42 12.85 -0.43
N GLU A 122 -9.61 12.04 0.25
CA GLU A 122 -9.21 12.19 1.66
C GLU A 122 -7.69 12.10 1.83
N THR A 123 -7.17 12.66 2.93
CA THR A 123 -5.77 12.51 3.31
C THR A 123 -5.70 11.53 4.48
N VAL A 124 -4.97 10.43 4.26
CA VAL A 124 -4.76 9.37 5.24
C VAL A 124 -3.38 9.53 5.86
N LEU A 125 -3.30 9.41 7.20
CA LEU A 125 -2.04 9.41 7.95
C LEU A 125 -1.82 8.06 8.64
N ILE A 126 -0.67 7.45 8.37
CA ILE A 126 -0.24 6.16 8.93
C ILE A 126 1.04 6.37 9.71
N LYS A 127 1.11 5.95 10.97
CA LYS A 127 2.39 5.99 11.70
C LYS A 127 3.33 4.94 11.13
N TRP A 128 4.60 5.29 10.96
CA TRP A 128 5.59 4.34 10.45
C TRP A 128 5.76 3.09 11.33
N ASN A 129 5.50 3.21 12.64
CA ASN A 129 5.57 2.09 13.60
C ASN A 129 4.40 1.11 13.51
N ASP A 130 3.30 1.47 12.85
CA ASP A 130 2.13 0.60 12.75
C ASP A 130 2.28 -0.42 11.61
N PHE A 131 3.28 -0.24 10.73
CA PHE A 131 3.59 -1.18 9.67
C PHE A 131 4.05 -2.54 10.21
N VAL A 132 3.48 -3.61 9.67
CA VAL A 132 3.81 -4.99 10.06
C VAL A 132 4.71 -5.61 9.00
N ARG A 133 5.85 -6.18 9.42
CA ARG A 133 6.75 -6.92 8.54
C ARG A 133 6.13 -8.27 8.14
N THR A 134 6.03 -8.49 6.84
CA THR A 134 5.55 -9.73 6.22
C THR A 134 6.60 -10.25 5.23
N ASN A 135 6.60 -11.57 5.06
CA ASN A 135 7.38 -12.25 4.04
C ASN A 135 6.49 -13.28 3.36
N HIS A 136 6.32 -13.19 2.04
CA HIS A 136 5.35 -13.99 1.28
C HIS A 136 3.92 -14.03 1.89
N GLY A 137 3.49 -12.95 2.54
CA GLY A 137 2.17 -12.86 3.19
C GLY A 137 2.06 -13.58 4.54
N THR A 138 3.16 -14.10 5.09
CA THR A 138 3.24 -14.60 6.46
C THR A 138 3.93 -13.55 7.34
N VAL A 139 3.36 -13.29 8.52
CA VAL A 139 3.98 -12.37 9.48
C VAL A 139 5.23 -13.02 10.06
N MET A 140 6.34 -12.27 10.01
CA MET A 140 7.63 -12.72 10.53
C MET A 140 7.83 -12.19 11.95
N GLU A 141 8.01 -13.11 12.89
CA GLU A 141 8.63 -12.79 14.18
C GLU A 141 10.15 -13.02 14.08
N PRO A 142 10.99 -12.15 14.67
CA PRO A 142 10.64 -10.93 15.42
C PRO A 142 10.14 -9.82 14.49
N GLN A 143 9.11 -9.10 14.93
CA GLN A 143 8.65 -7.85 14.31
C GLN A 143 9.75 -6.80 14.50
N THR A 144 10.77 -6.88 13.65
CA THR A 144 11.85 -5.92 13.60
C THR A 144 11.27 -4.63 13.05
N GLU A 145 11.61 -3.52 13.69
CA GLU A 145 11.10 -2.22 13.30
C GLU A 145 11.52 -1.89 11.86
N LEU A 146 10.63 -1.18 11.17
CA LEU A 146 10.88 -0.65 9.84
C LEU A 146 12.22 0.11 9.83
N MET A 147 13.16 -0.27 8.96
CA MET A 147 14.41 0.47 8.79
C MET A 147 14.15 1.82 8.09
N ARG A 148 13.77 2.82 8.88
CA ARG A 148 13.32 4.15 8.42
C ARG A 148 14.35 4.91 7.57
N GLN A 149 15.63 4.68 7.81
CA GLN A 149 16.72 5.33 7.06
C GLN A 149 16.99 4.70 5.67
N LYS A 150 16.38 3.54 5.39
CA LYS A 150 16.72 2.69 4.25
C LYS A 150 15.50 2.28 3.44
N VAL A 151 14.52 3.16 3.32
CA VAL A 151 13.32 2.89 2.51
C VAL A 151 13.67 2.95 1.02
N ARG A 152 13.36 1.87 0.29
CA ARG A 152 13.63 1.74 -1.15
C ARG A 152 12.43 2.16 -1.98
N THR A 153 11.29 1.53 -1.70
CA THR A 153 10.09 1.71 -2.51
C THR A 153 8.84 1.70 -1.64
N ILE A 154 7.88 2.52 -2.01
CA ILE A 154 6.49 2.46 -1.58
C ILE A 154 5.61 1.95 -2.72
N GLY A 155 4.53 1.25 -2.38
CA GLY A 155 3.52 0.79 -3.33
C GLY A 155 2.17 0.58 -2.66
N ILE A 156 1.15 0.38 -3.49
CA ILE A 156 -0.20 0.02 -3.03
C ILE A 156 -0.57 -1.31 -3.69
N GLY A 157 -1.16 -2.20 -2.90
CA GLY A 157 -1.66 -3.49 -3.36
C GLY A 157 -3.05 -3.79 -2.84
N LEU A 158 -3.76 -4.63 -3.59
CA LEU A 158 -5.02 -5.23 -3.24
C LEU A 158 -4.81 -6.74 -3.18
N ILE A 159 -5.02 -7.31 -1.99
CA ILE A 159 -4.82 -8.74 -1.68
C ILE A 159 -6.03 -9.34 -0.95
N ASP A 160 -7.19 -8.67 -1.05
CA ASP A 160 -8.43 -9.06 -0.36
C ASP A 160 -9.04 -10.36 -0.90
N ARG A 161 -8.62 -10.80 -2.09
CA ARG A 161 -9.14 -11.95 -2.84
C ARG A 161 -10.66 -11.88 -3.02
N VAL A 162 -11.21 -10.68 -3.12
CA VAL A 162 -12.63 -10.44 -3.43
C VAL A 162 -12.74 -10.17 -4.92
N PRO A 163 -13.36 -11.07 -5.71
CA PRO A 163 -13.54 -10.85 -7.14
C PRO A 163 -14.27 -9.54 -7.44
N GLY A 164 -13.96 -8.92 -8.58
CA GLY A 164 -14.65 -7.73 -9.05
C GLY A 164 -13.75 -6.51 -9.20
N LYS A 165 -14.38 -5.41 -9.61
CA LYS A 165 -13.70 -4.17 -9.95
C LYS A 165 -13.04 -3.54 -8.72
N PHE A 166 -11.88 -2.93 -8.96
CA PHE A 166 -11.21 -2.08 -7.99
C PHE A 166 -10.77 -0.75 -8.64
N ASP A 167 -10.78 0.32 -7.86
CA ASP A 167 -10.34 1.66 -8.27
C ASP A 167 -9.83 2.48 -7.08
N ILE A 168 -8.55 2.86 -7.13
CA ILE A 168 -7.96 3.81 -6.19
C ILE A 168 -7.10 4.81 -6.94
N SER A 169 -7.31 6.08 -6.65
CA SER A 169 -6.51 7.19 -7.16
C SER A 169 -5.60 7.74 -6.06
N VAL A 170 -4.39 8.11 -6.44
CA VAL A 170 -3.36 8.67 -5.55
C VAL A 170 -2.83 9.96 -6.15
N GLU A 171 -3.08 11.07 -5.47
CA GLU A 171 -2.57 12.40 -5.88
C GLU A 171 -1.13 12.58 -5.38
N SER A 172 -0.86 12.26 -4.12
CA SER A 172 0.45 12.47 -3.50
C SER A 172 0.71 11.53 -2.34
N ILE A 173 1.99 11.27 -2.10
CA ILE A 173 2.54 10.48 -0.98
C ILE A 173 3.74 11.25 -0.41
N TRP A 174 3.76 11.51 0.89
CA TRP A 174 4.85 12.24 1.53
C TRP A 174 5.05 11.83 3.00
N ALA A 175 6.19 12.18 3.58
CA ALA A 175 6.48 12.00 4.99
C ALA A 175 6.21 13.32 5.75
N THR A 176 5.58 13.25 6.92
CA THR A 176 5.20 14.45 7.69
C THR A 176 5.22 14.21 9.20
N ASN A 177 5.35 15.31 9.96
CA ASN A 177 5.11 15.37 11.40
C ASN A 177 3.78 16.06 11.76
N ASN A 178 3.13 16.69 10.78
CA ASN A 178 1.89 17.43 10.98
C ASN A 178 0.70 16.52 10.74
N ALA A 179 -0.12 16.31 11.77
CA ALA A 179 -1.46 15.77 11.65
C ALA A 179 -2.46 16.92 11.83
N THR A 180 -3.01 17.42 10.72
CA THR A 180 -3.99 18.51 10.76
C THR A 180 -5.42 17.96 10.83
N MET A 181 -6.42 18.80 11.16
CA MET A 181 -7.79 18.34 11.45
C MET A 181 -8.52 17.67 10.27
N ASP A 182 -8.14 17.97 9.03
CA ASP A 182 -8.71 17.30 7.84
C ASP A 182 -8.05 15.94 7.55
N ASP A 183 -6.97 15.63 8.26
CA ASP A 183 -6.24 14.38 8.10
C ASP A 183 -6.85 13.29 9.00
N SER A 184 -7.24 12.17 8.40
CA SER A 184 -7.67 11.00 9.15
C SER A 184 -6.43 10.25 9.67
N ILE A 185 -6.06 10.49 10.94
CA ILE A 185 -5.10 9.63 11.63
C ILE A 185 -5.73 8.25 11.73
N GLU A 186 -5.09 7.26 11.11
CA GLU A 186 -5.49 5.87 11.26
C GLU A 186 -5.17 5.42 12.68
N ASP A 187 -6.19 5.38 13.54
CA ASP A 187 -6.16 4.55 14.74
C ASP A 187 -6.60 3.17 14.28
N GLY A 188 -5.68 2.20 14.27
CA GLY A 188 -5.87 0.85 13.75
C GLY A 188 -6.95 0.11 14.52
N GLY A 189 -8.21 0.43 14.22
CA GLY A 189 -9.39 -0.13 14.88
C GLY A 189 -9.31 -1.65 14.93
N LEU A 190 -9.96 -2.21 15.96
CA LEU A 190 -9.96 -3.61 16.41
C LEU A 190 -10.47 -4.63 15.36
N GLU A 191 -10.08 -4.52 14.10
CA GLU A 191 -10.38 -5.50 13.06
C GLU A 191 -9.29 -6.57 13.04
N GLU A 192 -9.72 -7.84 13.10
CA GLU A 192 -8.83 -8.98 12.84
C GLU A 192 -8.25 -8.87 11.42
N GLY A 193 -6.93 -8.77 11.33
CA GLY A 193 -6.20 -8.72 10.08
C GLY A 193 -6.27 -10.04 9.34
N GLN A 194 -6.28 -9.96 8.00
CA GLN A 194 -6.20 -11.13 7.11
C GLN A 194 -4.80 -11.76 7.11
N LEU A 195 -3.81 -11.11 7.73
CA LEU A 195 -2.47 -11.64 7.88
C LEU A 195 -2.49 -12.76 8.93
N LYS A 196 -1.93 -13.90 8.54
CA LYS A 196 -1.78 -15.05 9.43
C LYS A 196 -0.35 -15.10 9.97
N SER A 197 -0.21 -15.42 11.25
CA SER A 197 1.08 -15.77 11.84
C SER A 197 1.60 -17.07 11.20
N LYS A 198 2.88 -17.41 11.44
CA LYS A 198 3.45 -18.71 11.05
C LYS A 198 2.63 -19.90 11.58
N HIS A 199 1.87 -19.71 12.66
CA HIS A 199 1.01 -20.71 13.28
C HIS A 199 -0.47 -20.63 12.81
N GLY A 200 -0.77 -19.83 11.79
CA GLY A 200 -2.10 -19.76 11.18
C GLY A 200 -3.13 -18.89 11.91
N ALA A 201 -2.76 -18.26 13.02
CA ALA A 201 -3.62 -17.36 13.77
C ALA A 201 -3.80 -16.00 13.07
N ASN A 202 -5.01 -15.45 13.09
CA ASN A 202 -5.29 -14.09 12.60
C ASN A 202 -4.59 -13.06 13.50
N ILE A 203 -3.96 -12.05 12.90
CA ILE A 203 -3.26 -10.99 13.65
C ILE A 203 -4.11 -9.74 13.75
N ARG A 204 -4.22 -9.18 14.96
CA ARG A 204 -4.86 -7.87 15.20
C ARG A 204 -3.87 -6.75 14.91
N TRP A 205 -4.33 -5.73 14.19
CA TRP A 205 -3.61 -4.46 14.07
C TRP A 205 -3.70 -3.77 15.45
N ASN A 206 -2.55 -3.56 16.10
CA ASN A 206 -2.40 -3.20 17.51
C ASN A 206 -2.85 -4.24 18.55
N GLY A 207 -1.90 -5.09 18.96
CA GLY A 207 -1.85 -5.62 20.32
C GLY A 207 -0.82 -4.84 21.09
N SER A 208 -1.24 -4.10 22.12
CA SER A 208 -0.32 -3.61 23.15
C SER A 208 0.60 -4.75 23.59
N LYS A 209 1.93 -4.52 23.54
CA LYS A 209 2.89 -5.47 24.10
C LYS A 209 2.44 -5.82 25.52
N PRO A 210 2.26 -7.10 25.88
CA PRO A 210 2.17 -7.44 27.29
C PRO A 210 3.48 -6.99 27.94
N LEU A 211 3.36 -6.31 29.08
CA LEU A 211 4.46 -5.92 29.96
C LEU A 211 5.33 -7.12 30.33
#